data_AF-A0A2A5ATM9-F1
#
_entry.id   AF-A0A2A5ATM9-F1
#
_cell.length_a   1.000
_cell.length_b   1.000
_cell.length_c   1.000
_cell.angle_alpha   90.00
_cell.angle_beta   90.00
_cell.angle_gamma   90.00
#
_symmetry.space_group_name_H-M   'P 1'
#
loop_
_entity.id
_entity.type
_entity.pdbx_description
1 polymer ?
#
loop_
_entity_poly.entity_id
_entity_poly.type
_entity_poly.pdbx_seq_one_letter_code
_entity_poly.pdbx_strand_id
1 'polypeptide(L)'
;MNTEKASHWIAIVANLSVLVGIYFLIAEIQTNNESNTIGIWQTYSTNNVQIYSTLASDEFSSLLEKASTGESLDSTENRQLFYVANLFQTQSNYIRRLYDRGIASNEELIQVYNGYRGFAQIPAVRDIVMARSEETKQLVLEDGGVEKYIQESNR
;
A
#
# COMPACT_ATOMS: atom_id res chain seq x y z
N MET A 1 -63.99 7.18 -3.35
CA MET A 1 -63.08 7.86 -2.39
C MET A 1 -61.98 6.92 -1.91
N ASN A 2 -61.17 6.34 -2.83
CA ASN A 2 -60.10 5.36 -2.49
C ASN A 2 -58.79 5.58 -3.28
N THR A 3 -58.81 6.34 -4.39
CA THR A 3 -57.64 6.56 -5.25
C THR A 3 -56.63 7.55 -4.66
N GLU A 4 -57.10 8.63 -4.03
CA GLU A 4 -56.22 9.60 -3.36
C GLU A 4 -55.47 8.97 -2.18
N LYS A 5 -56.17 8.19 -1.35
CA LYS A 5 -55.56 7.43 -0.24
C LYS A 5 -54.54 6.41 -0.75
N ALA A 6 -54.84 5.70 -1.83
CA ALA A 6 -53.90 4.76 -2.44
C ALA A 6 -52.65 5.47 -3.00
N SER A 7 -52.81 6.61 -3.68
CA SER A 7 -51.67 7.40 -4.19
C SER A 7 -50.75 7.91 -3.09
N HIS A 8 -51.33 8.31 -1.95
CA HIS A 8 -50.58 8.77 -0.78
C HIS A 8 -49.76 7.63 -0.15
N TRP A 9 -50.36 6.45 -0.01
CA TRP A 9 -49.64 5.27 0.48
C TRP A 9 -48.53 4.81 -0.46
N ILE A 10 -48.75 4.87 -1.77
CA ILE A 10 -47.72 4.56 -2.77
C ILE A 10 -46.54 5.53 -2.65
N ALA A 11 -46.80 6.83 -2.49
CA ALA A 11 -45.75 7.83 -2.29
C ALA A 11 -44.97 7.61 -0.99
N ILE A 12 -45.65 7.26 0.11
CA ILE A 12 -45.00 6.92 1.39
C ILE A 12 -44.11 5.69 1.23
N VAL A 13 -44.62 4.63 0.61
CA VAL A 13 -43.85 3.39 0.38
C VAL A 13 -42.64 3.67 -0.51
N ALA A 14 -42.80 4.42 -1.59
CA ALA A 14 -41.69 4.79 -2.48
C ALA A 14 -40.59 5.57 -1.73
N ASN A 15 -40.98 6.55 -0.91
CA ASN A 15 -40.01 7.30 -0.10
C ASN A 15 -39.31 6.42 0.94
N LEU A 16 -40.02 5.48 1.58
CA LEU A 16 -39.42 4.50 2.48
C LEU A 16 -38.46 3.56 1.74
N SER A 17 -38.79 3.12 0.52
CA SER A 17 -37.91 2.29 -0.31
C SER A 17 -36.60 3.01 -0.66
N VAL A 18 -36.65 4.31 -0.97
CA VAL A 18 -35.45 5.12 -1.22
C VAL A 18 -34.58 5.21 0.03
N LEU A 19 -35.17 5.46 1.21
CA LEU A 19 -34.43 5.51 2.48
C LEU A 19 -33.77 4.18 2.82
N VAL A 20 -34.48 3.07 2.61
CA VAL A 20 -33.92 1.72 2.79
C VAL A 20 -32.77 1.48 1.81
N GLY A 21 -32.92 1.89 0.54
CA GLY A 21 -31.84 1.81 -0.46
C GLY A 21 -30.59 2.60 -0.06
N ILE A 22 -30.76 3.83 0.43
CA ILE A 22 -29.64 4.66 0.94
C ILE A 22 -28.97 3.97 2.13
N TYR A 23 -29.74 3.40 3.06
CA TYR A 23 -29.19 2.69 4.20
C TYR A 23 -28.35 1.48 3.76
N PHE A 24 -28.83 0.67 2.82
CA PHE A 24 -28.05 -0.44 2.27
C PHE A 24 -26.75 0.02 1.60
N LEU A 25 -26.79 1.11 0.82
CA LEU A 25 -25.59 1.69 0.21
C LEU A 25 -24.57 2.12 1.27
N ILE A 26 -25.01 2.77 2.35
CA ILE A 26 -24.13 3.16 3.45
C ILE A 26 -23.51 1.92 4.12
N ALA A 27 -24.31 0.90 4.41
CA ALA A 27 -23.83 -0.34 5.02
C ALA A 27 -22.83 -1.09 4.12
N GLU A 28 -23.07 -1.13 2.81
CA GLU A 28 -22.16 -1.73 1.83
C GLU A 28 -20.84 -0.98 1.74
N ILE A 29 -20.87 0.35 1.71
CA ILE A 29 -19.66 1.19 1.74
C ILE A 29 -18.86 0.95 3.03
N GLN A 30 -19.52 0.85 4.18
CA GLN A 30 -18.86 0.56 5.46
C GLN A 30 -18.18 -0.81 5.43
N THR A 31 -18.90 -1.84 4.99
CA THR A 31 -18.37 -3.21 4.88
C THR A 31 -17.17 -3.28 3.91
N ASN A 32 -17.25 -2.60 2.77
CA ASN A 32 -16.16 -2.52 1.79
C ASN A 32 -14.94 -1.79 2.35
N ASN A 33 -15.15 -0.74 3.14
CA ASN A 33 -14.05 -0.01 3.79
C ASN A 33 -13.35 -0.86 4.86
N GLU A 34 -14.10 -1.63 5.64
CA GLU A 34 -13.56 -2.58 6.63
C GLU A 34 -12.76 -3.69 5.95
N SER A 35 -13.31 -4.33 4.93
CA SER A 35 -12.63 -5.38 4.15
C SER A 35 -11.31 -4.86 3.54
N ASN A 36 -11.35 -3.68 2.91
CA ASN A 36 -10.14 -3.03 2.37
C ASN A 36 -9.10 -2.73 3.46
N THR A 37 -9.55 -2.33 4.64
CA THR A 37 -8.66 -2.06 5.77
C THR A 37 -7.98 -3.34 6.26
N ILE A 38 -8.74 -4.44 6.37
CA ILE A 38 -8.19 -5.75 6.75
C ILE A 38 -7.17 -6.22 5.71
N GLY A 39 -7.47 -6.08 4.41
CA GLY A 39 -6.53 -6.44 3.35
C GLY A 39 -5.21 -5.66 3.43
N ILE A 40 -5.28 -4.33 3.65
CA ILE A 40 -4.11 -3.48 3.86
C ILE A 40 -3.29 -3.97 5.06
N TRP A 41 -3.94 -4.27 6.19
CA TRP A 41 -3.27 -4.78 7.39
C TRP A 41 -2.59 -6.14 7.16
N GLN A 42 -3.25 -7.06 6.46
CA GLN A 42 -2.69 -8.37 6.14
C GLN A 42 -1.44 -8.25 5.28
N THR A 43 -1.46 -7.40 4.24
CA THR A 43 -0.28 -7.17 3.41
C THR A 43 0.83 -6.48 4.20
N TYR A 44 0.51 -5.48 5.02
CA TYR A 44 1.48 -4.82 5.90
C TYR A 44 2.15 -5.81 6.88
N SER A 45 1.36 -6.69 7.51
CA SER A 45 1.85 -7.72 8.43
C SER A 45 2.72 -8.76 7.71
N THR A 46 2.27 -9.25 6.55
CA THR A 46 3.02 -10.22 5.74
C THR A 46 4.37 -9.65 5.31
N ASN A 47 4.39 -8.41 4.83
CA ASN A 47 5.63 -7.75 4.42
C ASN A 47 6.58 -7.55 5.61
N ASN A 48 6.07 -7.20 6.80
CA ASN A 48 6.87 -7.12 8.01
C ASN A 48 7.58 -8.45 8.31
N VAL A 49 6.83 -9.54 8.33
CA VAL A 49 7.39 -10.87 8.60
C VAL A 49 8.45 -11.22 7.56
N GLN A 50 8.18 -10.96 6.28
CA GLN A 50 9.14 -11.22 5.20
C GLN A 50 10.41 -10.40 5.37
N ILE A 51 10.31 -9.09 5.58
CA ILE A 51 11.47 -8.20 5.80
C ILE A 51 12.31 -8.70 6.98
N TYR A 52 11.69 -8.91 8.15
CA TYR A 52 12.45 -9.35 9.32
C TYR A 52 13.04 -10.75 9.13
N SER A 53 12.33 -11.67 8.48
CA SER A 53 12.86 -13.01 8.20
C SER A 53 14.05 -12.97 7.25
N THR A 54 14.02 -12.11 6.24
CA THR A 54 15.13 -11.94 5.31
C THR A 54 16.31 -11.23 5.99
N LEU A 55 16.07 -10.16 6.75
CA LEU A 55 17.14 -9.45 7.48
C LEU A 55 17.81 -10.32 8.54
N ALA A 56 17.06 -11.24 9.14
CA ALA A 56 17.58 -12.18 10.13
C ALA A 56 18.30 -13.39 9.51
N SER A 57 18.33 -13.53 8.19
CA SER A 57 19.05 -14.64 7.56
C SER A 57 20.56 -14.37 7.50
N ASP A 58 21.35 -15.40 7.77
CA ASP A 58 22.82 -15.32 7.73
C ASP A 58 23.31 -14.95 6.32
N GLU A 59 22.65 -15.51 5.31
CA GLU A 59 22.93 -15.28 3.88
C GLU A 59 22.75 -13.80 3.52
N PHE A 60 21.63 -13.20 3.95
CA PHE A 60 21.36 -11.79 3.66
C PHE A 60 22.22 -10.85 4.50
N SER A 61 22.60 -11.25 5.72
CA SER A 61 23.52 -10.50 6.56
C SER A 61 24.90 -10.38 5.91
N SER A 62 25.42 -11.48 5.35
CA SER A 62 26.68 -11.45 4.58
C SER A 62 26.57 -10.58 3.32
N LEU A 63 25.45 -10.66 2.60
CA LEU A 63 25.16 -9.80 1.46
C LEU A 63 25.13 -8.31 1.86
N LEU A 64 24.47 -7.99 2.96
CA LEU A 64 24.41 -6.63 3.50
C LEU A 64 25.79 -6.09 3.85
N GLU A 65 26.64 -6.93 4.45
CA GLU A 65 28.03 -6.57 4.76
C GLU A 65 28.78 -6.21 3.48
N LYS A 66 28.79 -7.10 2.47
CA LYS A 66 29.39 -6.84 1.15
C LYS A 66 28.88 -5.54 0.52
N ALA A 67 27.55 -5.35 0.54
CA ALA A 67 26.90 -4.16 -0.01
C ALA A 67 27.30 -2.87 0.73
N SER A 68 27.55 -2.96 2.04
CA SER A 68 27.97 -1.85 2.88
C SER A 68 29.46 -1.50 2.72
N THR A 69 30.31 -2.50 2.49
CA THR A 69 31.76 -2.31 2.25
C THR A 69 32.06 -1.89 0.81
N GLY A 70 31.05 -1.92 -0.08
CA GLY A 70 31.19 -1.57 -1.49
C GLY A 70 31.84 -2.67 -2.32
N GLU A 71 31.83 -3.91 -1.83
CA GLU A 71 32.26 -5.07 -2.60
C GLU A 71 31.35 -5.31 -3.81
N SER A 72 31.92 -5.90 -4.86
CA SER A 72 31.16 -6.22 -6.07
C SER A 72 30.10 -7.28 -5.77
N LEU A 73 28.87 -6.96 -6.10
CA LEU A 73 27.73 -7.88 -5.98
C LEU A 73 27.47 -8.56 -7.32
N ASP A 74 27.17 -9.85 -7.29
CA ASP A 74 26.71 -10.57 -8.46
C ASP A 74 25.24 -10.25 -8.82
N SER A 75 24.74 -10.81 -9.91
CA SER A 75 23.37 -10.55 -10.38
C SER A 75 22.28 -11.12 -9.45
N THR A 76 22.58 -12.16 -8.68
CA THR A 76 21.65 -12.79 -7.74
C THR A 76 21.59 -11.97 -6.45
N GLU A 77 22.75 -11.58 -5.93
CA GLU A 77 22.93 -10.70 -4.78
C GLU A 77 22.23 -9.35 -4.99
N ASN A 78 22.42 -8.72 -6.15
CA ASN A 78 21.71 -7.49 -6.52
C ASN A 78 20.18 -7.68 -6.56
N ARG A 79 19.70 -8.83 -7.07
CA ARG A 79 18.26 -9.14 -7.09
C ARG A 79 17.68 -9.31 -5.70
N GLN A 80 18.44 -9.91 -4.77
CA GLN A 80 18.01 -10.07 -3.38
C GLN A 80 17.92 -8.71 -2.67
N LEU A 81 18.91 -7.82 -2.84
CA LEU A 81 18.83 -6.45 -2.32
C LEU A 81 17.63 -5.68 -2.92
N PHE A 82 17.41 -5.81 -4.23
CA PHE A 82 16.26 -5.20 -4.90
C PHE A 82 14.92 -5.71 -4.36
N TYR A 83 14.80 -7.02 -4.12
CA TYR A 83 13.61 -7.61 -3.55
C TYR A 83 13.29 -7.01 -2.17
N VAL A 84 14.28 -6.94 -1.27
CA VAL A 84 14.11 -6.38 0.07
C VAL A 84 13.83 -4.86 0.02
N ALA A 85 14.49 -4.12 -0.86
CA ALA A 85 14.20 -2.70 -1.09
C ALA A 85 12.73 -2.48 -1.49
N ASN A 86 12.19 -3.34 -2.35
CA ASN A 86 10.79 -3.29 -2.76
C ASN A 86 9.83 -3.64 -1.62
N LEU A 87 10.17 -4.61 -0.78
CA LEU A 87 9.35 -4.92 0.40
C LEU A 87 9.24 -3.72 1.33
N PHE A 88 10.36 -3.07 1.65
CA PHE A 88 10.35 -1.85 2.48
C PHE A 88 9.55 -0.70 1.86
N GLN A 89 9.70 -0.47 0.56
CA GLN A 89 8.92 0.56 -0.14
C GLN A 89 7.42 0.26 -0.08
N THR A 90 7.05 -1.00 -0.35
CA THR A 90 5.67 -1.45 -0.34
C THR A 90 5.08 -1.33 1.06
N GLN A 91 5.82 -1.76 2.08
CA GLN A 91 5.46 -1.60 3.48
C GLN A 91 5.25 -0.13 3.86
N SER A 92 6.16 0.77 3.44
CA SER A 92 6.06 2.21 3.68
C SER A 92 4.78 2.80 3.08
N ASN A 93 4.39 2.36 1.89
CA ASN A 93 3.14 2.77 1.26
C ASN A 93 1.91 2.26 2.04
N TYR A 94 1.92 1.02 2.52
CA TYR A 94 0.81 0.45 3.26
C TYR A 94 0.64 1.07 4.65
N ILE A 95 1.73 1.29 5.41
CA ILE A 95 1.63 1.96 6.70
C ILE A 95 1.12 3.40 6.55
N ARG A 96 1.51 4.09 5.46
CA ARG A 96 0.97 5.42 5.17
C ARG A 96 -0.54 5.39 4.93
N ARG A 97 -1.04 4.40 4.18
CA ARG A 97 -2.50 4.21 3.98
C ARG A 97 -3.23 3.92 5.29
N LEU A 98 -2.63 3.15 6.20
CA LEU A 98 -3.19 2.89 7.53
C LEU A 98 -3.21 4.16 8.40
N TYR A 99 -2.15 4.96 8.33
CA TYR A 99 -2.04 6.24 9.04
C TYR A 99 -3.08 7.25 8.54
N ASP A 100 -3.23 7.40 7.22
CA ASP A 100 -4.21 8.33 6.62
C ASP A 100 -5.67 7.94 6.96
N ARG A 101 -5.90 6.67 7.32
CA ARG A 101 -7.20 6.15 7.82
C ARG A 101 -7.38 6.27 9.34
N GLY A 102 -6.40 6.83 10.05
CA GLY A 102 -6.42 6.98 11.51
C GLY A 102 -6.23 5.67 12.27
N ILE A 103 -5.69 4.64 11.62
CA ILE A 103 -5.54 3.30 12.21
C ILE A 103 -4.12 3.07 12.73
N ALA A 104 -3.10 3.53 11.98
CA ALA A 104 -1.72 3.49 12.43
C ALA A 104 -1.35 4.80 13.14
N SER A 105 -0.52 4.67 14.18
CA SER A 105 0.05 5.79 14.92
C SER A 105 1.16 6.51 14.12
N ASN A 106 1.48 7.72 14.54
CA ASN A 106 2.60 8.47 13.96
C ASN A 106 3.94 7.78 14.29
N GLU A 107 4.05 7.16 15.46
CA GLU A 107 5.21 6.40 15.90
C GLU A 107 5.48 5.20 14.98
N GLU A 108 4.46 4.43 14.63
CA GLU A 108 4.59 3.31 13.68
C GLU A 108 5.03 3.79 12.29
N LEU A 109 4.45 4.89 11.81
CA LEU A 109 4.83 5.50 10.54
C LEU A 109 6.31 5.90 10.54
N ILE A 110 6.76 6.59 11.58
CA ILE A 110 8.16 7.03 11.74
C ILE A 110 9.09 5.82 11.83
N GLN A 111 8.72 4.77 12.56
CA GLN A 111 9.52 3.55 12.70
C GLN A 111 9.78 2.89 11.34
N VAL A 112 8.73 2.71 10.53
CA VAL A 112 8.85 2.11 9.19
C VAL A 112 9.74 2.97 8.28
N TYR A 113 9.54 4.28 8.27
CA TYR A 113 10.36 5.18 7.45
C TYR A 113 11.83 5.21 7.91
N ASN A 114 12.09 5.17 9.20
CA ASN A 114 13.46 5.10 9.72
C ASN A 114 14.14 3.78 9.35
N GLY A 115 13.41 2.65 9.40
CA GLY A 115 13.90 1.35 8.94
C GLY A 115 14.27 1.38 7.45
N TYR A 116 13.36 1.88 6.60
CA TYR A 116 13.64 2.03 5.17
C TYR A 116 14.80 2.99 4.90
N ARG A 117 14.86 4.13 5.60
CA ARG A 117 15.94 5.11 5.45
C ARG A 117 17.29 4.52 5.84
N GLY A 118 17.37 3.72 6.90
CA GLY A 118 18.59 3.02 7.29
C GLY A 118 19.06 2.07 6.20
N PHE A 119 18.14 1.27 5.65
CA PHE A 119 18.46 0.36 4.55
C PHE A 119 18.88 1.09 3.27
N ALA A 120 18.20 2.19 2.91
CA ALA A 120 18.49 3.01 1.74
C ALA A 120 19.76 3.86 1.86
N GLN A 121 20.41 3.91 3.03
CA GLN A 121 21.72 4.55 3.19
C GLN A 121 22.88 3.68 2.69
N ILE A 122 22.66 2.38 2.51
CA ILE A 122 23.66 1.46 1.95
C ILE A 122 23.88 1.84 0.48
N PRO A 123 25.12 2.13 0.02
CA PRO A 123 25.36 2.66 -1.33
C PRO A 123 24.77 1.79 -2.44
N ALA A 124 24.99 0.47 -2.41
CA ALA A 124 24.42 -0.44 -3.41
C ALA A 124 22.88 -0.42 -3.42
N VAL A 125 22.25 -0.37 -2.23
CA VAL A 125 20.79 -0.27 -2.10
C VAL A 125 20.28 1.08 -2.61
N ARG A 126 20.95 2.17 -2.24
CA ARG A 126 20.62 3.53 -2.68
C ARG A 126 20.67 3.60 -4.20
N ASP A 127 21.70 3.06 -4.82
CA ASP A 127 21.88 3.10 -6.26
C ASP A 127 20.80 2.27 -6.97
N ILE A 128 20.39 1.14 -6.39
CA ILE A 128 19.22 0.36 -6.83
C ILE A 128 17.91 1.16 -6.73
N VAL A 129 17.68 1.83 -5.60
CA VAL A 129 16.48 2.66 -5.36
C VAL A 129 16.46 3.89 -6.30
N MET A 130 17.62 4.50 -6.54
CA MET A 130 17.76 5.66 -7.41
C MET A 130 17.71 5.29 -8.90
N ALA A 131 18.29 4.16 -9.31
CA ALA A 131 18.16 3.62 -10.67
C ALA A 131 16.68 3.34 -10.99
N ARG A 132 15.93 2.81 -10.02
CA ARG A 132 14.47 2.72 -10.12
C ARG A 132 13.84 4.11 -10.25
N SER A 133 14.30 5.11 -9.50
CA SER A 133 13.78 6.48 -9.67
C SER A 133 14.00 7.03 -11.07
N GLU A 134 15.05 6.61 -11.77
CA GLU A 134 15.36 7.06 -13.13
C GLU A 134 14.57 6.30 -14.21
N GLU A 135 14.41 4.97 -14.09
CA GLU A 135 13.45 4.19 -14.91
C GLU A 135 12.00 4.64 -14.67
N THR A 136 11.64 4.88 -13.40
CA THR A 136 10.31 5.39 -13.02
C THR A 136 10.14 6.83 -13.52
N LYS A 137 11.17 7.68 -13.47
CA LYS A 137 11.14 9.02 -14.09
C LYS A 137 10.99 8.93 -15.60
N GLN A 138 11.66 8.01 -16.29
CA GLN A 138 11.47 7.81 -17.74
C GLN A 138 10.03 7.39 -18.04
N LEU A 139 9.44 6.48 -17.27
CA LEU A 139 8.02 6.11 -17.37
C LEU A 139 7.06 7.27 -17.03
N VAL A 140 7.43 8.15 -16.08
CA VAL A 140 6.67 9.35 -15.70
C VAL A 140 6.75 10.42 -16.80
N LEU A 141 7.92 10.55 -17.45
CA LEU A 141 8.20 11.55 -18.47
C LEU A 141 7.71 11.13 -19.87
N GLU A 142 7.62 9.83 -20.17
CA GLU A 142 7.16 9.34 -21.48
C GLU A 142 5.63 9.14 -21.57
N ASP A 143 4.90 8.98 -20.45
CA ASP A 143 3.46 8.66 -20.50
C ASP A 143 2.59 9.47 -19.50
N GLY A 144 3.03 10.66 -19.05
CA GLY A 144 2.27 11.50 -18.11
C GLY A 144 2.06 10.84 -16.74
N GLY A 145 3.03 10.02 -16.32
CA GLY A 145 2.87 8.98 -15.31
C GLY A 145 2.79 9.48 -13.87
N VAL A 146 1.58 9.85 -13.43
CA VAL A 146 1.08 9.58 -12.07
C VAL A 146 -0.40 9.19 -12.15
N GLU A 147 -1.16 9.75 -13.10
CA GLU A 147 -2.60 9.51 -13.22
C GLU A 147 -2.96 8.11 -13.70
N LYS A 148 -2.15 7.48 -14.56
CA LYS A 148 -2.45 6.16 -15.13
C LYS A 148 -2.30 5.03 -14.09
N TYR A 149 -1.29 5.10 -13.22
CA TYR A 149 -1.08 4.12 -12.14
C TYR A 149 -2.15 4.24 -11.04
N ILE A 150 -2.70 5.44 -10.80
CA ILE A 150 -3.83 5.64 -9.88
C ILE A 150 -5.14 5.11 -10.49
N GLN A 151 -5.30 5.16 -11.82
CA GLN A 151 -6.48 4.63 -12.49
C GLN A 151 -6.47 3.11 -12.62
N GLU A 152 -5.31 2.48 -12.83
CA GLU A 152 -5.20 1.02 -12.95
C GLU A 152 -5.24 0.30 -11.59
N SER A 153 -4.88 0.96 -10.48
CA SER A 153 -5.07 0.40 -9.13
C SER A 153 -6.50 0.59 -8.59
N ASN A 154 -7.36 1.31 -9.31
CA ASN A 154 -8.76 1.58 -8.98
C ASN A 154 -9.75 0.93 -9.99
N ARG A 155 -9.26 0.00 -10.82
CA ARG A 155 -10.07 -0.93 -11.62
C ARG A 155 -9.92 -2.35 -11.07
#